data_AF-X1M5P2-F1
#
_entry.id   AF-X1M5P2-F1
#
_cell.length_a   1.000
_cell.length_b   1.000
_cell.length_c   1.000
_cell.angle_alpha   90.00
_cell.angle_beta   90.00
_cell.angle_gamma   90.00
#
_symmetry.space_group_name_H-M   'P 1'
#
loop_
_entity.id
_entity.type
_entity.pdbx_description
1 polymer ?
#
loop_
_entity_poly.entity_id
_entity_poly.type
_entity_poly.pdbx_seq_one_letter_code
_entity_poly.pdbx_strand_id
1 'polypeptide(L)'
;MNMEPKGLTSITLQDTILDKFDLSMDYALILIDSVEESRKIADKVKNIKSVAIVDDISLYLPSLEEQQKRIPIIQEINQSISTSKLKDNLTEAEFDQLLSELKRLEMIRKEGSETGYSRLIMWIIKDNFFPVVIDYYDRKNPELLLKTLIQYDIKNVDGIPTATRMVMYNKLEDSQTSIEMLEVKYNVVLDDSLFTTRNLQRK
;
A
#
# COMPACT_ATOMS: atom_id res chain seq x y z
N MET A 1 11.99 45.37 26.17
CA MET A 1 12.46 44.59 27.34
C MET A 1 12.06 43.16 27.09
N ASN A 2 13.00 42.29 26.72
CA ASN A 2 12.76 40.84 26.65
C ASN A 2 13.02 40.28 28.05
N MET A 3 11.95 40.16 28.84
CA MET A 3 12.02 39.42 30.10
C MET A 3 11.57 37.99 29.81
N GLU A 4 12.52 37.07 29.77
CA GLU A 4 12.22 35.64 29.70
C GLU A 4 12.26 35.01 31.09
N PRO A 5 11.31 34.11 31.41
CA PRO A 5 11.27 33.43 32.70
C PRO A 5 12.49 32.51 32.87
N LYS A 6 13.30 32.81 33.88
CA LYS A 6 14.55 32.09 34.17
C LYS A 6 14.25 30.74 34.82
N GLY A 7 14.64 29.64 34.17
CA GLY A 7 14.61 28.28 34.75
C GLY A 7 13.52 27.33 34.26
N LEU A 8 12.75 27.71 33.23
CA LEU A 8 11.78 26.81 32.60
C LEU A 8 12.36 26.21 31.32
N THR A 9 12.96 25.02 31.45
CA THR A 9 13.56 24.28 30.32
C THR A 9 12.57 24.08 29.16
N SER A 10 11.27 23.98 29.44
CA SER A 10 10.21 23.84 28.43
C SER A 10 10.12 25.03 27.47
N ILE A 11 10.37 26.25 27.95
CA ILE A 11 10.31 27.47 27.13
C ILE A 11 11.56 27.56 26.25
N THR A 12 12.74 27.28 26.80
CA THR A 12 13.99 27.21 26.01
C THR A 12 13.99 26.11 24.95
N LEU A 13 13.27 25.00 25.21
CA LEU A 13 13.13 23.92 24.25
C LEU A 13 12.16 24.28 23.12
N GLN A 14 11.26 25.24 23.31
CA GLN A 14 10.32 25.66 22.28
C GLN A 14 11.03 26.29 21.08
N ASP A 15 11.97 27.21 21.32
CA ASP A 15 12.80 27.80 20.27
C ASP A 15 13.66 26.73 19.59
N THR A 16 14.18 25.78 20.36
CA THR A 16 14.98 24.66 19.82
C THR A 16 14.14 23.76 18.90
N ILE A 17 12.88 23.49 19.25
CA ILE A 17 11.97 22.66 18.44
C ILE A 17 11.60 23.40 17.15
N LEU A 18 11.30 24.69 17.23
CA LEU A 18 11.03 25.51 16.07
C LEU A 18 12.25 25.54 15.13
N ASP A 19 13.45 25.81 15.65
CA ASP A 19 14.69 25.88 14.84
C ASP A 19 15.09 24.53 14.22
N LYS A 20 14.85 23.41 14.93
CA LYS A 20 15.28 22.07 14.47
C LYS A 20 14.27 21.36 13.61
N PHE A 21 12.97 21.60 13.83
CA PHE A 21 11.89 20.85 13.19
C PHE A 21 10.92 21.73 12.39
N ASP A 22 11.08 23.06 12.39
CA ASP A 22 10.17 24.03 11.75
C ASP A 22 8.72 23.89 12.25
N LEU A 23 8.57 23.55 13.53
CA LEU A 23 7.29 23.29 14.19
C LEU A 23 7.11 24.22 15.40
N SER A 24 6.03 25.01 15.42
CA SER A 24 5.59 25.69 16.63
C SER A 24 4.73 24.76 17.49
N MET A 25 4.92 24.80 18.81
CA MET A 25 4.06 24.11 19.78
C MET A 25 2.86 24.97 20.21
N ASP A 26 2.72 26.18 19.67
CA ASP A 26 1.59 27.04 19.98
C ASP A 26 0.34 26.51 19.27
N TYR A 27 -0.68 26.21 20.06
CA TYR A 27 -1.99 25.82 19.57
C TYR A 27 -3.09 26.59 20.28
N ALA A 28 -4.21 26.78 19.58
CA ALA A 28 -5.44 27.31 20.15
C ALA A 28 -6.53 26.27 19.97
N LEU A 29 -7.30 26.02 21.04
CA LEU A 29 -8.50 25.17 20.98
C LEU A 29 -9.72 26.07 20.99
N ILE A 30 -10.59 25.88 19.99
CA ILE A 30 -11.85 26.59 19.87
C ILE A 30 -12.96 25.56 20.00
N LEU A 31 -13.83 25.73 21.00
CA LEU A 31 -15.00 24.88 21.22
C LEU A 31 -16.23 25.53 20.58
N ILE A 32 -16.96 24.76 19.78
CA ILE A 32 -18.09 25.22 18.99
C ILE A 32 -19.17 24.13 19.02
N ASP A 33 -20.42 24.53 19.19
CA ASP A 33 -21.55 23.58 19.37
C ASP A 33 -22.20 23.16 18.02
N SER A 34 -21.68 23.66 16.90
CA SER A 34 -22.22 23.42 15.56
C SER A 34 -21.11 23.13 14.56
N VAL A 35 -21.23 22.00 13.84
CA VAL A 35 -20.27 21.61 12.80
C VAL A 35 -20.18 22.65 11.67
N GLU A 36 -21.29 23.31 11.32
CA GLU A 36 -21.29 24.33 10.27
C GLU A 36 -20.61 25.62 10.70
N GLU A 37 -20.70 25.97 11.99
CA GLU A 37 -19.96 27.10 12.53
C GLU A 37 -18.46 26.76 12.66
N SER A 38 -18.16 25.53 13.07
CA SER A 38 -16.80 24.97 13.10
C SER A 38 -16.14 25.07 11.73
N ARG A 39 -16.84 24.64 10.66
CA ARG A 39 -16.37 24.73 9.28
C ARG A 39 -16.01 26.17 8.89
N LYS A 40 -16.90 27.13 9.16
CA LYS A 40 -16.69 28.55 8.82
C LYS A 40 -15.49 29.14 9.54
N ILE A 41 -15.30 28.80 10.81
CA ILE A 41 -14.16 29.26 11.60
C ILE A 41 -12.88 28.60 11.07
N ALA A 42 -12.90 27.28 10.85
CA ALA A 42 -11.76 26.55 10.29
C ALA A 42 -11.32 27.13 8.94
N ASP A 43 -12.24 27.42 8.03
CA ASP A 43 -11.93 28.01 6.72
C ASP A 43 -11.35 29.42 6.83
N LYS A 44 -11.80 30.24 7.77
CA LYS A 44 -11.19 31.55 8.04
C LYS A 44 -9.78 31.41 8.61
N VAL A 45 -9.60 30.50 9.56
CA VAL A 45 -8.34 30.29 10.28
C VAL A 45 -7.26 29.70 9.37
N LYS A 46 -7.63 28.78 8.46
CA LYS A 46 -6.74 28.22 7.43
C LYS A 46 -6.10 29.28 6.53
N ASN A 47 -6.76 30.41 6.34
CA ASN A 47 -6.27 31.50 5.50
C ASN A 47 -5.38 32.51 6.25
N ILE A 48 -5.14 32.31 7.55
CA ILE A 48 -4.26 33.15 8.35
C ILE A 48 -2.81 32.68 8.13
N LYS A 49 -1.94 33.58 7.66
CA LYS A 49 -0.55 33.26 7.32
C LYS A 49 0.29 32.66 8.45
N SER A 50 -0.06 32.95 9.70
CA SER A 50 0.65 32.44 10.89
C SER A 50 0.15 31.07 11.36
N VAL A 51 -0.87 30.51 10.71
CA VAL A 51 -1.43 29.20 11.08
C VAL A 51 -0.89 28.16 10.11
N ALA A 52 -0.18 27.16 10.65
CA ALA A 52 0.37 26.06 9.86
C ALA A 52 -0.69 24.99 9.55
N ILE A 53 -1.48 24.59 10.55
CA ILE A 53 -2.43 23.47 10.46
C ILE A 53 -3.73 23.85 11.19
N VAL A 54 -4.85 23.39 10.64
CA VAL A 54 -6.18 23.47 11.28
C VAL A 54 -6.83 22.10 11.20
N ASP A 55 -6.96 21.46 12.36
CA ASP A 55 -7.73 20.23 12.53
C ASP A 55 -9.16 20.56 12.95
N ASP A 56 -10.13 20.02 12.23
CA ASP A 56 -11.54 20.34 12.42
C ASP A 56 -12.44 19.14 12.10
N ILE A 57 -13.52 18.96 12.87
CA ILE A 57 -14.44 17.83 12.71
C ILE A 57 -15.18 17.85 11.37
N SER A 58 -15.39 19.04 10.80
CA SER A 58 -16.07 19.19 9.52
C SER A 58 -15.26 18.67 8.33
N LEU A 59 -13.97 18.36 8.52
CA LEU A 59 -13.15 17.65 7.53
C LEU A 59 -13.67 16.22 7.28
N TYR A 60 -14.29 15.61 8.29
CA TYR A 60 -14.80 14.24 8.23
C TYR A 60 -16.30 14.18 7.92
N LEU A 61 -17.01 15.30 8.07
CA LEU A 61 -18.44 15.40 7.81
C LEU A 61 -18.68 16.37 6.65
N PRO A 62 -18.99 15.92 5.42
CA PRO A 62 -19.29 16.82 4.31
C PRO A 62 -20.53 17.67 4.59
N SER A 63 -20.64 18.84 3.95
CA SER A 63 -21.81 19.71 4.06
C SER A 63 -23.08 19.02 3.54
N LEU A 64 -24.26 19.50 3.94
CA LEU A 64 -25.54 18.95 3.46
C LEU A 64 -25.67 18.99 1.94
N GLU A 65 -25.17 20.04 1.29
CA GLU A 65 -25.18 20.17 -0.17
C GLU A 65 -24.29 19.09 -0.84
N GLU A 66 -23.09 18.87 -0.31
CA GLU A 66 -22.19 17.81 -0.78
C GLU A 66 -22.79 16.43 -0.54
N GLN A 67 -23.43 16.21 0.61
CA GLN A 67 -24.13 14.96 0.89
C GLN A 67 -25.24 14.71 -0.14
N GLN A 68 -26.07 15.70 -0.43
CA GLN A 68 -27.13 15.59 -1.44
C GLN A 68 -26.58 15.27 -2.84
N LYS A 69 -25.45 15.86 -3.23
CA LYS A 69 -24.78 15.54 -4.50
C LYS A 69 -24.20 14.12 -4.53
N ARG A 70 -23.71 13.61 -3.39
CA ARG A 70 -23.07 12.29 -3.28
C ARG A 70 -24.07 11.14 -3.10
N ILE A 71 -25.23 11.38 -2.47
CA ILE A 71 -26.28 10.37 -2.25
C ILE A 71 -26.63 9.56 -3.52
N PRO A 72 -26.94 10.18 -4.69
CA PRO A 72 -27.31 9.40 -5.87
C PRO A 72 -26.16 8.50 -6.36
N ILE A 73 -24.92 8.98 -6.28
CA ILE A 73 -23.72 8.20 -6.66
C ILE A 73 -23.55 7.00 -5.72
N ILE A 74 -23.71 7.20 -4.41
CA ILE A 74 -23.61 6.12 -3.42
C ILE A 74 -24.72 5.10 -3.64
N GLN A 75 -25.94 5.54 -3.97
CA GLN A 75 -27.07 4.65 -4.29
C GLN A 75 -26.78 3.82 -5.53
N GLU A 76 -26.22 4.42 -6.59
CA GLU A 76 -25.80 3.73 -7.81
C GLU A 76 -24.72 2.69 -7.52
N ILE A 77 -23.68 3.05 -6.76
CA ILE A 77 -22.62 2.11 -6.35
C ILE A 77 -23.22 0.95 -5.54
N ASN A 78 -24.05 1.23 -4.55
CA ASN A 78 -24.70 0.19 -3.74
C ASN A 78 -25.60 -0.71 -4.57
N GLN A 79 -26.34 -0.15 -5.53
CA GLN A 79 -27.16 -0.93 -6.45
C GLN A 79 -26.27 -1.82 -7.34
N SER A 80 -25.19 -1.28 -7.89
CA SER A 80 -24.23 -2.05 -8.69
C SER A 80 -23.62 -3.19 -7.89
N ILE A 81 -23.18 -2.95 -6.65
CA ILE A 81 -22.61 -3.98 -5.78
C ILE A 81 -23.66 -5.05 -5.45
N SER A 82 -24.86 -4.66 -5.04
CA SER A 82 -25.91 -5.60 -4.63
C SER A 82 -26.51 -6.41 -5.77
N THR A 83 -26.56 -5.86 -6.99
CA THR A 83 -27.05 -6.58 -8.18
C THR A 83 -25.95 -7.37 -8.89
N SER A 84 -24.68 -7.11 -8.57
CA SER A 84 -23.58 -7.89 -9.09
C SER A 84 -23.68 -9.30 -8.54
N LYS A 85 -24.03 -10.25 -9.42
CA LYS A 85 -23.86 -11.66 -9.12
C LYS A 85 -22.36 -11.91 -9.03
N LEU A 86 -21.85 -11.96 -7.80
CA LEU A 86 -20.60 -12.65 -7.55
C LEU A 86 -20.82 -14.08 -8.04
N LYS A 87 -19.98 -14.53 -8.99
CA LYS A 87 -20.00 -15.92 -9.44
C LYS A 87 -19.44 -16.71 -8.27
N ASP A 88 -20.32 -17.03 -7.32
CA ASP A 88 -19.87 -17.17 -5.93
C ASP A 88 -18.99 -18.39 -5.71
N ASN A 89 -18.99 -19.40 -6.58
CA ASN A 89 -18.04 -20.49 -6.50
C ASN A 89 -17.79 -21.08 -7.89
N LEU A 90 -16.54 -21.45 -8.15
CA LEU A 90 -16.24 -22.44 -9.19
C LEU A 90 -16.99 -23.72 -8.81
N THR A 91 -17.69 -24.33 -9.77
CA THR A 91 -18.16 -25.70 -9.59
C THR A 91 -16.96 -26.62 -9.38
N GLU A 92 -17.16 -27.76 -8.71
CA GLU A 92 -16.10 -28.75 -8.51
C GLU A 92 -15.44 -29.14 -9.85
N ALA A 93 -16.23 -29.30 -10.91
CA ALA A 93 -15.74 -29.57 -12.25
C ALA A 93 -14.89 -28.44 -12.84
N GLU A 94 -15.30 -27.16 -12.68
CA GLU A 94 -14.50 -26.01 -13.11
C GLU A 94 -13.20 -25.90 -12.30
N PHE A 95 -13.23 -26.23 -11.01
CA PHE A 95 -12.05 -26.22 -10.14
C PHE A 95 -11.08 -27.34 -10.50
N ASP A 96 -11.58 -28.56 -10.73
CA ASP A 96 -10.77 -29.69 -11.20
C ASP A 96 -10.15 -29.42 -12.57
N GLN A 97 -10.91 -28.78 -13.46
CA GLN A 97 -10.38 -28.33 -14.74
C GLN A 97 -9.22 -27.35 -14.54
N LEU A 98 -9.39 -26.33 -13.69
CA LEU A 98 -8.34 -25.37 -13.38
C LEU A 98 -7.10 -26.06 -12.77
N LEU A 99 -7.29 -26.97 -11.82
CA LEU A 99 -6.20 -27.76 -11.24
C LEU A 99 -5.50 -28.62 -12.30
N SER A 100 -6.25 -29.13 -13.28
CA SER A 100 -5.69 -29.90 -14.39
C SER A 100 -4.81 -29.05 -15.32
N GLU A 101 -4.96 -27.73 -15.33
CA GLU A 101 -4.14 -26.78 -16.10
C GLU A 101 -2.89 -26.33 -15.32
N LEU A 102 -2.78 -26.69 -14.04
CA LEU A 102 -1.68 -26.30 -13.17
C LEU A 102 -0.71 -27.45 -12.89
N LYS A 103 0.57 -27.11 -12.76
CA LYS A 103 1.63 -28.01 -12.30
C LYS A 103 2.17 -27.52 -10.96
N ARG A 104 2.12 -28.38 -9.93
CA ARG A 104 2.82 -28.15 -8.67
C ARG A 104 4.28 -28.57 -8.80
N LEU A 105 5.19 -27.65 -8.52
CA LEU A 105 6.63 -27.91 -8.37
C LEU A 105 7.08 -27.62 -6.95
N GLU A 106 7.97 -28.45 -6.43
CA GLU A 106 8.58 -28.28 -5.12
C GLU A 106 10.08 -28.06 -5.30
N MET A 107 10.57 -26.90 -4.85
CA MET A 107 11.97 -26.52 -4.92
C MET A 107 12.59 -26.60 -3.53
N ILE A 108 13.45 -27.57 -3.34
CA ILE A 108 14.17 -27.79 -2.08
C ILE A 108 15.47 -26.98 -2.11
N ARG A 109 15.75 -26.28 -1.02
CA ARG A 109 17.00 -25.52 -0.86
C ARG A 109 18.21 -26.46 -0.99
N LYS A 110 19.18 -26.05 -1.82
CA LYS A 110 20.49 -26.70 -1.90
C LYS A 110 21.38 -26.32 -0.71
N GLU A 111 22.26 -27.24 -0.31
CA GLU A 111 23.27 -26.98 0.70
C GLU A 111 24.18 -25.81 0.28
N GLY A 112 24.55 -24.96 1.23
CA GLY A 112 25.33 -23.73 0.96
C GLY A 112 24.53 -22.55 0.40
N SER A 113 23.24 -22.70 0.09
CA SER A 113 22.40 -21.59 -0.38
C SER A 113 22.14 -20.54 0.72
N GLU A 114 22.27 -19.26 0.39
CA GLU A 114 21.99 -18.15 1.31
C GLU A 114 20.50 -17.83 1.50
N THR A 115 19.59 -18.56 0.83
CA THR A 115 18.16 -18.25 0.93
C THR A 115 17.64 -18.34 2.37
N GLY A 116 16.65 -17.51 2.68
CA GLY A 116 15.93 -17.53 3.95
C GLY A 116 14.87 -18.64 4.07
N TYR A 117 14.78 -19.56 3.10
CA TYR A 117 13.67 -20.51 2.96
C TYR A 117 14.16 -21.95 2.83
N SER A 118 13.47 -22.91 3.45
CA SER A 118 13.80 -24.34 3.32
C SER A 118 13.35 -24.93 1.99
N ARG A 119 12.16 -24.55 1.53
CA ARG A 119 11.58 -24.93 0.25
C ARG A 119 10.61 -23.88 -0.26
N LEU A 120 10.34 -23.96 -1.56
CA LEU A 120 9.26 -23.24 -2.22
C LEU A 120 8.30 -24.26 -2.86
N ILE A 121 7.00 -24.02 -2.74
CA ILE A 121 6.01 -24.72 -3.56
C ILE A 121 5.47 -23.72 -4.58
N MET A 122 5.55 -24.07 -5.86
CA MET A 122 5.07 -23.22 -6.96
C MET A 122 3.94 -23.92 -7.70
N TRP A 123 2.88 -23.17 -7.98
CA TRP A 123 1.83 -23.56 -8.91
C TRP A 123 2.07 -22.84 -10.23
N ILE A 124 2.21 -23.61 -11.29
CA ILE A 124 2.66 -23.13 -12.60
C ILE A 124 1.58 -23.43 -13.64
N ILE A 125 1.23 -22.44 -14.46
CA ILE A 125 0.35 -22.64 -15.62
C ILE A 125 1.08 -23.51 -16.64
N LYS A 126 0.51 -24.65 -17.04
CA LYS A 126 1.15 -25.60 -17.96
C LYS A 126 1.43 -25.02 -19.35
N ASP A 127 0.56 -24.14 -19.83
CA ASP A 127 0.62 -23.61 -21.19
C ASP A 127 1.80 -22.65 -21.43
N ASN A 128 2.13 -21.84 -20.43
CA ASN A 128 3.14 -20.77 -20.56
C ASN A 128 4.24 -20.83 -19.49
N PHE A 129 4.21 -21.85 -18.63
CA PHE A 129 5.17 -22.09 -17.55
C PHE A 129 5.30 -20.93 -16.54
N PHE A 130 4.29 -20.07 -16.42
CA PHE A 130 4.31 -18.95 -15.50
C PHE A 130 3.87 -19.36 -14.08
N PRO A 131 4.62 -19.02 -13.03
CA PRO A 131 4.25 -19.32 -11.65
C PRO A 131 3.15 -18.36 -11.17
N VAL A 132 1.97 -18.87 -10.83
CA VAL A 132 0.83 -18.05 -10.37
C VAL A 132 0.78 -17.90 -8.86
N VAL A 133 1.23 -18.93 -8.13
CA VAL A 133 1.27 -18.95 -6.68
C VAL A 133 2.61 -19.52 -6.23
N ILE A 134 3.24 -18.90 -5.24
CA ILE A 134 4.49 -19.36 -4.64
C ILE A 134 4.37 -19.31 -3.13
N ASP A 135 4.51 -20.47 -2.48
CA ASP A 135 4.56 -20.61 -1.03
C ASP A 135 6.00 -20.71 -0.54
N TYR A 136 6.30 -19.95 0.51
CA TYR A 136 7.63 -19.81 1.09
C TYR A 136 7.67 -20.42 2.48
N TYR A 137 8.49 -21.46 2.67
CA TYR A 137 8.59 -22.18 3.95
C TYR A 137 9.81 -21.75 4.76
N ASP A 138 9.65 -21.71 6.08
CA ASP A 138 10.70 -21.28 7.00
C ASP A 138 11.94 -22.17 6.91
N ARG A 139 13.11 -21.53 7.04
CA ARG A 139 14.40 -22.23 6.96
C ARG A 139 14.67 -23.15 8.15
N LYS A 140 14.23 -22.78 9.35
CA LYS A 140 14.45 -23.55 10.59
C LYS A 140 13.35 -24.57 10.81
N ASN A 141 12.12 -24.24 10.43
CA ASN A 141 10.95 -25.12 10.50
C ASN A 141 10.35 -25.35 9.10
N PRO A 142 10.75 -26.43 8.38
CA PRO A 142 10.32 -26.67 7.00
C PRO A 142 8.81 -26.87 6.74
N GLU A 143 8.03 -27.08 7.81
CA GLU A 143 6.57 -27.20 7.73
C GLU A 143 5.85 -25.87 7.97
N LEU A 144 6.56 -24.84 8.45
CA LEU A 144 5.98 -23.53 8.70
C LEU A 144 5.92 -22.71 7.40
N LEU A 145 4.70 -22.47 6.90
CA LEU A 145 4.45 -21.54 5.81
C LEU A 145 4.59 -20.10 6.32
N LEU A 146 5.56 -19.35 5.78
CA LEU A 146 5.80 -17.96 6.15
C LEU A 146 4.99 -16.99 5.30
N LYS A 147 5.02 -17.18 3.98
CA LYS A 147 4.46 -16.22 3.03
C LYS A 147 3.90 -16.94 1.80
N THR A 148 2.89 -16.34 1.19
CA THR A 148 2.36 -16.73 -0.12
C THR A 148 2.41 -15.54 -1.05
N LEU A 149 3.12 -15.67 -2.17
CA LEU A 149 3.07 -14.74 -3.29
C LEU A 149 1.99 -15.18 -4.27
N ILE A 150 1.06 -14.30 -4.57
CA ILE A 150 0.07 -14.49 -5.63
C ILE A 150 0.32 -13.47 -6.73
N GLN A 151 0.43 -13.96 -7.96
CA GLN A 151 0.64 -13.16 -9.16
C GLN A 151 -0.68 -12.99 -9.91
N TYR A 152 -1.07 -11.74 -10.15
CA TYR A 152 -2.31 -11.34 -10.78
C TYR A 152 -2.05 -10.60 -12.09
N ASP A 153 -3.11 -10.43 -12.87
CA ASP A 153 -3.12 -9.59 -14.07
C ASP A 153 -1.99 -9.98 -15.04
N ILE A 154 -1.82 -11.28 -15.24
CA ILE A 154 -0.78 -11.85 -16.10
C ILE A 154 -1.12 -11.55 -17.55
N LYS A 155 -0.25 -10.76 -18.20
CA LYS A 155 -0.39 -10.32 -19.58
C LYS A 155 0.83 -10.72 -20.37
N ASN A 156 0.66 -10.90 -21.67
CA ASN A 156 1.79 -11.05 -22.57
C ASN A 156 2.34 -9.65 -22.90
N VAL A 157 3.57 -9.38 -22.50
CA VAL A 157 4.29 -8.13 -22.79
C VAL A 157 5.52 -8.50 -23.62
N ASP A 158 5.56 -8.04 -24.88
CA ASP A 158 6.66 -8.34 -25.82
C ASP A 158 6.99 -9.84 -25.99
N GLY A 159 5.98 -10.71 -25.92
CA GLY A 159 6.14 -12.17 -26.02
C GLY A 159 6.37 -12.86 -24.68
N ILE A 160 6.50 -12.11 -23.58
CA ILE A 160 6.85 -12.61 -22.25
C ILE A 160 5.63 -12.51 -21.31
N PRO A 161 5.10 -13.63 -20.80
CA PRO A 161 4.08 -13.62 -19.77
C PRO A 161 4.60 -12.90 -18.51
N THR A 162 3.87 -11.87 -18.08
CA THR A 162 4.29 -10.95 -17.02
C THR A 162 3.11 -10.60 -16.14
N ALA A 163 3.23 -10.81 -14.83
CA ALA A 163 2.23 -10.37 -13.86
C ALA A 163 2.38 -8.86 -13.62
N THR A 164 1.37 -8.05 -13.93
CA THR A 164 1.44 -6.60 -13.64
C THR A 164 1.06 -6.27 -12.20
N ARG A 165 0.57 -7.24 -11.44
CA ARG A 165 0.27 -7.08 -10.02
C ARG A 165 0.69 -8.31 -9.23
N MET A 166 1.35 -8.09 -8.11
CA MET A 166 1.87 -9.16 -7.25
C MET A 166 1.52 -8.83 -5.80
N VAL A 167 0.96 -9.78 -5.07
CA VAL A 167 0.66 -9.60 -3.64
C VAL A 167 1.35 -10.68 -2.83
N MET A 168 2.20 -10.25 -1.91
CA MET A 168 2.86 -11.08 -0.92
C MET A 168 2.06 -11.02 0.38
N TYR A 169 1.47 -12.14 0.77
CA TYR A 169 0.75 -12.29 2.04
C TYR A 169 1.70 -12.87 3.08
N ASN A 170 1.87 -12.19 4.21
CA ASN A 170 2.46 -12.80 5.40
C ASN A 170 1.42 -13.76 6.02
N LYS A 171 1.84 -14.95 6.42
CA LYS A 171 0.99 -15.95 7.06
C LYS A 171 1.14 -16.01 8.58
N LEU A 172 2.17 -15.34 9.12
CA LEU A 172 2.39 -15.22 10.56
C LEU A 172 1.81 -13.91 11.14
N GLU A 173 1.63 -12.92 10.29
CA GLU A 173 1.12 -11.59 10.62
C GLU A 173 -0.02 -11.24 9.68
N ASP A 174 -0.95 -10.39 10.13
CA ASP A 174 -2.00 -9.83 9.27
C ASP A 174 -1.44 -8.66 8.44
N SER A 175 -0.44 -8.95 7.62
CA SER A 175 0.24 -7.98 6.78
C SER A 175 0.43 -8.50 5.36
N GLN A 176 0.33 -7.58 4.40
CA GLN A 176 0.55 -7.87 2.98
C GLN A 176 1.31 -6.74 2.31
N THR A 177 2.03 -7.07 1.24
CA THR A 177 2.68 -6.10 0.37
C THR A 177 2.18 -6.32 -1.05
N SER A 178 1.72 -5.26 -1.70
CA SER A 178 1.30 -5.28 -3.10
C SER A 178 2.29 -4.49 -3.95
N ILE A 179 2.65 -5.03 -5.11
CA ILE A 179 3.45 -4.37 -6.14
C ILE A 179 2.60 -4.31 -7.41
N GLU A 180 2.44 -3.13 -7.97
CA GLU A 180 1.75 -2.91 -9.23
C GLU A 180 2.70 -2.24 -10.23
N MET A 181 2.81 -2.83 -11.42
CA MET A 181 3.65 -2.35 -12.50
C MET A 181 2.76 -1.66 -13.53
N LEU A 182 2.89 -0.33 -13.62
CA LEU A 182 2.10 0.50 -14.53
C LEU A 182 2.55 0.35 -15.99
N GLU A 183 3.85 0.20 -16.19
CA GLU A 183 4.45 0.03 -17.51
C GLU A 183 5.60 -0.98 -17.43
N VAL A 184 5.58 -1.95 -18.34
CA VAL A 184 6.66 -2.93 -18.52
C VAL A 184 6.99 -2.98 -20.00
N LYS A 185 8.28 -2.95 -20.32
CA LYS A 185 8.81 -3.11 -21.68
C LYS A 185 10.01 -4.03 -21.61
N TYR A 186 10.08 -4.98 -22.53
CA TYR A 186 11.24 -5.85 -22.71
C TYR A 186 11.99 -5.51 -23.98
N ASN A 187 13.19 -6.08 -24.13
CA ASN A 187 14.04 -5.89 -25.31
C ASN A 187 14.36 -4.43 -25.63
N VAL A 188 14.30 -3.56 -24.61
CA VAL A 188 14.72 -2.17 -24.72
C VAL A 188 16.25 -2.13 -24.77
N VAL A 189 16.80 -1.38 -25.72
CA VAL A 189 18.25 -1.15 -25.79
C VAL A 189 18.64 -0.25 -24.61
N LEU A 190 19.42 -0.79 -23.69
CA LEU A 190 19.95 -0.08 -22.54
C LEU A 190 21.46 0.10 -22.72
N ASP A 191 21.96 1.28 -22.37
CA ASP A 191 23.39 1.59 -22.44
C ASP A 191 24.13 0.91 -21.28
N ASP A 192 25.21 0.19 -21.56
CA ASP A 192 26.02 -0.53 -20.56
C ASP A 192 26.54 0.39 -19.44
N SER A 193 26.70 1.69 -19.73
CA SER A 193 27.13 2.67 -18.73
C SER A 193 26.16 2.76 -17.55
N LEU A 194 24.87 2.46 -17.74
CA LEU A 194 23.86 2.41 -16.68
C LEU A 194 24.24 1.44 -15.56
N PHE A 195 24.97 0.38 -15.88
CA PHE A 195 25.35 -0.68 -14.94
C PHE A 195 26.78 -0.50 -14.39
N THR A 196 27.25 0.74 -14.29
CA THR A 196 28.55 1.07 -13.69
C THR A 196 28.40 1.50 -12.23
N THR A 197 29.39 1.18 -11.39
CA THR A 197 29.43 1.61 -9.98
C THR A 197 29.27 3.12 -9.85
N ARG A 198 29.88 3.89 -10.75
CA ARG A 198 29.76 5.35 -10.81
C ARG A 198 28.32 5.81 -11.03
N ASN A 199 27.57 5.17 -11.93
CA ASN A 199 26.17 5.54 -12.17
C ASN A 199 25.24 5.07 -11.06
N LEU A 200 25.53 3.94 -10.40
CA LEU A 200 24.77 3.46 -9.23
C LEU A 200 24.99 4.31 -7.96
N GLN A 201 26.09 5.06 -7.88
CA GLN A 201 26.41 5.93 -6.75
C GLN A 201 25.92 7.37 -6.90
N ARG A 202 25.37 7.76 -8.06
CA ARG A 202 24.73 9.06 -8.23
C ARG A 202 23.41 9.06 -7.44
N LYS A 203 23.41 9.78 -6.32
CA LYS A 203 22.19 10.14 -5.58
C LYS A 203 21.37 11.16 -6.34
#